data_AF-A0A4R2BZV9-F1
#
_entry.id   AF-A0A4R2BZV9-F1
#
_cell.length_a   1.000
_cell.length_b   1.000
_cell.length_c   1.000
_cell.angle_alpha   90.00
_cell.angle_beta   90.00
_cell.angle_gamma   90.00
#
_symmetry.space_group_name_H-M   'P 1'
#
loop_
_entity.id
_entity.type
_entity.pdbx_description
1 polymer ?
#
loop_
_entity_poly.entity_id
_entity_poly.type
_entity_poly.pdbx_seq_one_letter_code
_entity_poly.pdbx_strand_id
1 'polypeptide(L)'
;MDLITTHNWASAVDPAHIAEIRSSADQYAEGGLLHLALEVLAYPVDEAAPEGTTTWARVVLHGDGSISVEDNGRGTDTRYDEAGVPMVKPIMATRDLRFYGVPDAEVLPDGRPRSGMSVVAALSSWLTHTNRRVDGRGWVQRYERGLPPGPATEIESGDTAGTLVRFLPDPAVFGPETLSAAALLAACADFNTKVKIEVLEETAAS
;
A
#
# COMPACT_ATOMS: atom_id res chain seq x y z
N MET A 1 12.53 13.90 21.05
CA MET A 1 11.29 13.38 20.45
C MET A 1 11.72 12.10 19.76
N ASP A 2 11.65 10.98 20.47
CA ASP A 2 12.08 9.70 19.92
C ASP A 2 11.22 9.41 18.69
N LEU A 3 11.87 9.28 17.55
CA LEU A 3 11.23 8.82 16.32
C LEU A 3 10.76 7.39 16.60
N ILE A 4 9.50 7.22 16.98
CA ILE A 4 8.85 5.90 17.02
C ILE A 4 8.95 5.38 15.58
N THR A 5 9.89 4.47 15.33
CA THR A 5 10.07 3.90 14.01
C THR A 5 8.89 2.97 13.76
N THR A 6 7.94 3.39 12.91
CA THR A 6 6.78 2.56 12.54
C THR A 6 7.15 1.19 11.98
N HIS A 7 8.38 1.03 11.48
CA HIS A 7 8.92 -0.21 10.93
C HIS A 7 10.37 -0.36 11.39
N ASN A 8 10.85 -1.61 11.45
CA ASN A 8 12.23 -1.89 11.77
C ASN A 8 13.13 -1.59 10.55
N TRP A 9 13.97 -0.56 10.65
CA TRP A 9 14.94 -0.21 9.60
C TRP A 9 16.18 -1.11 9.56
N ALA A 10 16.37 -2.00 10.54
CA ALA A 10 17.51 -2.92 10.59
C ALA A 10 17.42 -4.06 9.55
N SER A 11 16.24 -4.29 8.97
CA SER A 11 16.05 -5.25 7.89
C SER A 11 15.13 -4.69 6.81
N ALA A 12 15.49 -4.92 5.55
CA ALA A 12 14.64 -4.56 4.41
C ALA A 12 13.44 -5.52 4.25
N VAL A 13 13.52 -6.73 4.81
CA VAL A 13 12.54 -7.82 4.66
C VAL A 13 12.48 -8.65 5.94
N ASP A 14 11.28 -9.08 6.32
CA ASP A 14 11.02 -10.08 7.36
C ASP A 14 10.26 -11.28 6.74
N PRO A 15 10.98 -12.31 6.25
CA PRO A 15 10.34 -13.44 5.57
C PRO A 15 9.43 -14.26 6.49
N ALA A 16 9.71 -14.29 7.80
CA ALA A 16 8.90 -15.03 8.76
C ALA A 16 7.54 -14.36 8.95
N HIS A 17 7.53 -13.03 9.07
CA HIS A 17 6.31 -12.22 9.07
C HIS A 17 5.48 -12.40 7.78
N ILE A 18 6.13 -12.38 6.62
CA ILE A 18 5.44 -12.60 5.34
C ILE A 18 4.84 -14.02 5.26
N ALA A 19 5.57 -15.03 5.73
CA ALA A 19 5.06 -16.40 5.79
C ALA A 19 3.88 -16.55 6.76
N GLU A 20 3.93 -15.89 7.92
CA GLU A 20 2.86 -15.87 8.92
C GLU A 20 1.56 -15.30 8.34
N ILE A 21 1.62 -14.12 7.70
CA ILE A 21 0.46 -13.51 7.04
C ILE A 21 -0.17 -14.49 6.05
N ARG A 22 0.64 -15.13 5.21
CA ARG A 22 0.14 -16.07 4.20
C ARG A 22 -0.46 -17.34 4.79
N SER A 23 0.06 -17.81 5.93
CA SER A 23 -0.48 -18.98 6.63
C SER A 23 -1.81 -18.70 7.35
N SER A 24 -2.10 -17.43 7.63
CA SER A 24 -3.32 -16.97 8.33
C SER A 24 -4.07 -15.94 7.50
N ALA A 25 -4.15 -16.15 6.18
CA ALA A 25 -4.71 -15.18 5.25
C ALA A 25 -6.18 -14.84 5.53
N ASP A 26 -6.95 -15.81 6.05
CA ASP A 26 -8.33 -15.64 6.50
C ASP A 26 -8.46 -14.63 7.66
N GLN A 27 -7.48 -14.59 8.56
CA GLN A 27 -7.42 -13.62 9.65
C GLN A 27 -7.09 -12.20 9.15
N TYR A 28 -6.12 -12.09 8.24
CA TYR A 28 -5.60 -10.79 7.78
C TYR A 28 -6.36 -10.20 6.58
N ALA A 29 -7.26 -10.96 5.96
CA ALA A 29 -8.07 -10.51 4.82
C ALA A 29 -9.55 -10.88 4.97
N GLU A 30 -10.09 -10.86 6.20
CA GLU A 30 -11.49 -11.19 6.46
C GLU A 30 -12.47 -10.28 5.68
N GLY A 31 -12.09 -9.04 5.37
CA GLY A 31 -12.85 -8.12 4.52
C GLY A 31 -12.57 -8.25 3.01
N GLY A 32 -11.84 -9.29 2.59
CA GLY A 32 -11.59 -9.63 1.19
C GLY A 32 -10.79 -8.58 0.43
N LEU A 33 -11.06 -8.45 -0.87
CA LEU A 33 -10.40 -7.48 -1.75
C LEU A 33 -10.66 -6.03 -1.35
N LEU A 34 -11.83 -5.75 -0.76
CA LEU A 34 -12.15 -4.43 -0.23
C LEU A 34 -11.16 -4.05 0.87
N HIS A 35 -10.91 -4.96 1.82
CA HIS A 35 -9.96 -4.71 2.90
C HIS A 35 -8.56 -4.39 2.38
N LEU A 36 -8.06 -5.16 1.40
CA LEU A 36 -6.76 -4.90 0.80
C LEU A 36 -6.70 -3.51 0.13
N ALA A 37 -7.76 -3.09 -0.56
CA ALA A 37 -7.81 -1.76 -1.16
C ALA A 37 -7.82 -0.63 -0.10
N LEU A 38 -8.56 -0.83 1.00
CA LEU A 38 -8.65 0.14 2.10
C LEU A 38 -7.33 0.26 2.88
N GLU A 39 -6.59 -0.83 3.06
CA GLU A 39 -5.24 -0.83 3.64
C GLU A 39 -4.29 0.08 2.88
N VAL A 40 -4.35 -0.01 1.53
CA VAL A 40 -3.52 0.85 0.68
C VAL A 40 -4.00 2.30 0.74
N LEU A 41 -5.31 2.53 0.65
CA LEU A 41 -5.93 3.85 0.65
C LEU A 41 -5.79 4.61 1.98
N ALA A 42 -5.66 3.90 3.10
CA ALA A 42 -5.41 4.52 4.40
C ALA A 42 -4.07 5.27 4.45
N TYR A 43 -3.07 4.88 3.64
CA TYR A 43 -1.77 5.55 3.60
C TYR A 43 -1.82 7.01 3.14
N PRO A 44 -2.40 7.36 1.97
CA PRO A 44 -2.54 8.76 1.59
C PRO A 44 -3.48 9.55 2.50
N VAL A 45 -4.44 8.89 3.17
CA VAL A 45 -5.29 9.53 4.19
C VAL A 45 -4.48 9.91 5.43
N ASP A 46 -3.62 9.02 5.94
CA ASP A 46 -2.68 9.33 7.03
C ASP A 46 -1.77 10.49 6.65
N GLU A 47 -1.24 10.47 5.43
CA GLU A 47 -0.31 11.50 4.98
C GLU A 47 -0.95 12.88 4.89
N ALA A 48 -2.27 12.96 4.63
CA ALA A 48 -3.01 14.21 4.57
C ALA A 48 -3.24 14.88 5.93
N ALA A 49 -3.14 14.14 7.04
CA ALA A 49 -3.43 14.64 8.37
C ALA A 49 -2.28 15.48 8.96
N PRO A 50 -2.57 16.44 9.85
CA PRO A 50 -3.19 17.75 9.61
C PRO A 50 -2.34 18.74 8.81
N GLU A 51 -1.07 18.42 8.54
CA GLU A 51 -0.10 19.27 7.85
C GLU A 51 0.35 18.66 6.50
N GLY A 52 -0.40 17.66 6.02
CA GLY A 52 -0.12 16.91 4.80
C GLY A 52 -0.34 17.70 3.51
N THR A 53 0.39 17.33 2.46
CA THR A 53 0.22 17.90 1.11
C THR A 53 -0.72 17.09 0.22
N THR A 54 -1.15 15.91 0.67
CA THR A 54 -2.03 15.02 -0.10
C THR A 54 -3.41 15.63 -0.23
N THR A 55 -3.84 15.90 -1.46
CA THR A 55 -5.15 16.50 -1.74
C THR A 55 -6.08 15.55 -2.48
N TRP A 56 -5.55 14.54 -3.17
CA TRP A 56 -6.34 13.51 -3.81
C TRP A 56 -5.69 12.14 -3.71
N ALA A 57 -6.55 11.13 -3.76
CA ALA A 57 -6.17 9.74 -3.98
C ALA A 57 -7.12 9.15 -5.03
N ARG A 58 -6.61 8.25 -5.86
CA ARG A 58 -7.36 7.56 -6.90
C ARG A 58 -7.17 6.08 -6.76
N VAL A 59 -8.28 5.35 -6.69
CA VAL A 59 -8.29 3.89 -6.79
C VAL A 59 -8.75 3.48 -8.17
N VAL A 60 -8.01 2.58 -8.83
CA VAL A 60 -8.39 2.01 -10.14
C VAL A 60 -8.53 0.50 -10.01
N LEU A 61 -9.70 -0.01 -10.40
CA LEU A 61 -9.94 -1.44 -10.61
C LEU A 61 -9.59 -1.77 -12.07
N HIS A 62 -8.53 -2.54 -12.29
CA HIS A 62 -8.01 -2.83 -13.61
C HIS A 62 -8.68 -4.06 -14.24
N GLY A 63 -8.73 -4.11 -15.58
CA GLY A 63 -9.32 -5.23 -16.32
C GLY A 63 -8.57 -6.56 -16.17
N ASP A 64 -7.33 -6.54 -15.68
CA ASP A 64 -6.53 -7.72 -15.35
C ASP A 64 -6.77 -8.26 -13.92
N GLY A 65 -7.71 -7.65 -13.18
CA GLY A 65 -8.01 -7.98 -11.80
C GLY A 65 -7.07 -7.33 -10.77
N SER A 66 -6.10 -6.54 -11.20
CA SER A 66 -5.26 -5.76 -10.28
C SER A 66 -5.98 -4.51 -9.78
N ILE A 67 -5.54 -4.00 -8.64
CA ILE A 67 -6.04 -2.78 -8.02
C ILE A 67 -4.85 -1.83 -7.88
N SER A 68 -5.04 -0.55 -8.20
CA SER A 68 -4.05 0.48 -7.89
C SER A 68 -4.61 1.58 -7.03
N VAL A 69 -3.77 2.14 -6.17
CA VAL A 69 -4.01 3.37 -5.43
C VAL A 69 -2.88 4.34 -5.74
N GLU A 70 -3.25 5.50 -6.26
CA GLU A 70 -2.35 6.60 -6.57
C GLU A 70 -2.71 7.82 -5.71
N ASP A 71 -1.71 8.55 -5.23
CA ASP A 71 -1.89 9.81 -4.51
C ASP A 71 -0.91 10.89 -5.00
N ASN A 72 -1.17 12.14 -4.60
CA ASN A 72 -0.26 13.27 -4.80
C ASN A 72 0.39 13.77 -3.51
N GLY A 73 0.65 12.85 -2.57
CA GLY A 73 1.39 13.15 -1.36
C GLY A 73 2.85 13.52 -1.63
N ARG A 74 3.66 13.55 -0.57
CA ARG A 74 5.09 13.87 -0.67
C ARG A 74 5.91 12.67 -1.20
N GLY A 75 5.28 11.50 -1.27
CA GLY A 75 5.93 10.22 -1.48
C GLY A 75 6.47 9.63 -0.18
N THR A 76 6.61 8.31 -0.17
CA THR A 76 7.24 7.54 0.91
C THR A 76 8.65 8.04 1.21
N ASP A 77 8.99 8.13 2.50
CA ASP A 77 10.33 8.50 2.94
C ASP A 77 11.39 7.59 2.29
N THR A 78 12.44 8.20 1.77
CA THR A 78 13.44 7.57 0.91
C THR A 78 14.78 8.16 1.29
N ARG A 79 15.71 7.28 1.66
CA ARG A 79 17.10 7.65 1.91
C ARG A 79 17.93 7.10 0.76
N TYR A 80 19.12 7.64 0.57
CA TYR A 80 20.07 7.11 -0.40
C TYR A 80 21.34 6.74 0.34
N ASP A 81 21.93 5.61 -0.01
CA ASP A 81 23.24 5.22 0.54
C ASP A 81 24.38 6.01 -0.14
N GLU A 82 25.63 5.75 0.30
CA GLU A 82 26.82 6.40 -0.27
C GLU A 82 27.03 6.08 -1.76
N ALA A 83 26.45 4.98 -2.26
CA ALA A 83 26.49 4.57 -3.66
C ALA A 83 25.32 5.13 -4.49
N GLY A 84 24.43 5.91 -3.89
CA GLY A 84 23.26 6.50 -4.55
C GLY A 84 22.09 5.53 -4.70
N VAL A 85 22.11 4.37 -4.05
CA VAL A 85 21.01 3.39 -4.11
C VAL A 85 19.89 3.80 -3.14
N PRO A 86 18.61 3.79 -3.56
CA PRO A 86 17.50 4.12 -2.69
C PRO A 86 17.32 3.09 -1.58
N MET A 87 17.49 3.53 -0.34
CA MET A 87 17.09 2.83 0.88
C MET A 87 15.61 3.11 1.15
N VAL A 88 14.77 2.21 0.65
CA VAL A 88 13.31 2.25 0.78
C VAL A 88 12.88 1.82 2.18
N LYS A 89 11.95 2.55 2.79
CA LYS A 89 11.31 2.13 4.04
C LYS A 89 10.61 0.78 3.83
N PRO A 90 10.84 -0.24 4.67
CA PRO A 90 10.41 -1.62 4.41
C PRO A 90 8.91 -1.89 4.69
N ILE A 91 8.04 -0.99 4.25
CA ILE A 91 6.59 -0.99 4.55
C ILE A 91 5.84 -2.18 3.95
N MET A 92 6.35 -2.75 2.86
CA MET A 92 5.74 -3.86 2.15
C MET A 92 6.22 -5.23 2.67
N ALA A 93 7.33 -5.26 3.41
CA ALA A 93 8.05 -6.50 3.72
C ALA A 93 8.34 -6.69 5.22
N THR A 94 7.88 -5.78 6.08
CA THR A 94 8.04 -5.87 7.55
C THR A 94 6.76 -5.43 8.25
N ARG A 95 6.63 -5.75 9.54
CA ARG A 95 5.51 -5.34 10.40
C ARG A 95 5.41 -3.82 10.52
N ASP A 96 4.20 -3.29 10.36
CA ASP A 96 3.87 -1.95 10.84
C ASP A 96 3.56 -2.03 12.35
N LEU A 97 4.47 -1.52 13.17
CA LEU A 97 4.40 -1.61 14.63
C LEU A 97 3.24 -0.80 15.23
N ARG A 98 2.55 0.02 14.43
CA ARG A 98 1.35 0.74 14.86
C ARG A 98 0.08 -0.11 14.78
N PHE A 99 0.07 -1.11 13.91
CA PHE A 99 -1.16 -1.79 13.47
C PHE A 99 -1.09 -3.30 13.66
N TYR A 100 0.01 -3.93 13.23
CA TYR A 100 0.10 -5.38 13.20
C TYR A 100 0.18 -6.00 14.59
N GLY A 101 -0.87 -6.73 14.98
CA GLY A 101 -0.98 -7.37 16.30
C GLY A 101 -1.15 -6.39 17.45
N VAL A 102 -1.49 -5.13 17.16
CA VAL A 102 -1.70 -4.09 18.17
C VAL A 102 -3.17 -4.12 18.62
N PRO A 103 -3.45 -4.28 19.92
CA PRO A 103 -4.81 -4.13 20.45
C PRO A 103 -5.37 -2.74 20.12
N ASP A 104 -6.63 -2.67 19.70
CA ASP A 104 -7.31 -1.42 19.36
C ASP A 104 -6.62 -0.63 18.22
N ALA A 105 -5.97 -1.32 17.28
CA ALA A 105 -5.48 -0.74 16.04
C ALA A 105 -6.61 0.03 15.31
N GLU A 106 -6.23 1.05 14.54
CA GLU A 106 -7.15 1.84 13.74
C GLU A 106 -8.08 0.94 12.92
N VAL A 107 -9.38 1.24 12.95
CA VAL A 107 -10.39 0.47 12.23
C VAL A 107 -10.65 1.13 10.89
N LEU A 108 -10.54 0.35 9.81
CA LEU A 108 -10.83 0.80 8.45
C LEU A 108 -12.34 0.87 8.21
N PRO A 109 -12.80 1.54 7.14
CA PRO A 109 -14.23 1.67 6.81
C PRO A 109 -15.04 0.37 6.72
N ASP A 110 -14.40 -0.77 6.47
CA ASP A 110 -15.05 -2.08 6.46
C ASP A 110 -15.24 -2.69 7.86
N GLY A 111 -14.88 -1.94 8.92
CA GLY A 111 -15.00 -2.37 10.31
C GLY A 111 -13.88 -3.30 10.77
N ARG A 112 -12.81 -3.48 9.98
CA ARG A 112 -11.70 -4.37 10.30
C ARG A 112 -10.49 -3.60 10.83
N PRO A 113 -9.74 -4.18 11.78
CA PRO A 113 -8.52 -3.56 12.27
C PRO A 113 -7.47 -3.52 11.16
N ARG A 114 -6.82 -2.37 11.04
CA ARG A 114 -5.69 -2.18 10.13
C ARG A 114 -4.54 -3.07 10.57
N SER A 115 -3.87 -3.65 9.58
CA SER A 115 -2.67 -4.50 9.70
C SER A 115 -1.50 -3.93 8.91
N GLY A 116 -1.77 -3.13 7.87
CA GLY A 116 -0.77 -2.40 7.08
C GLY A 116 -0.39 -3.05 5.75
N MET A 117 0.42 -2.31 4.99
CA MET A 117 0.80 -2.61 3.60
C MET A 117 1.47 -3.97 3.38
N SER A 118 2.17 -4.51 4.39
CA SER A 118 2.80 -5.83 4.29
C SER A 118 1.78 -6.96 4.14
N VAL A 119 0.54 -6.80 4.64
CA VAL A 119 -0.54 -7.76 4.39
C VAL A 119 -0.93 -7.76 2.92
N VAL A 120 -1.12 -6.58 2.34
CA VAL A 120 -1.46 -6.43 0.92
C VAL A 120 -0.38 -7.04 0.04
N ALA A 121 0.89 -6.74 0.33
CA ALA A 121 2.02 -7.30 -0.40
C ALA A 121 2.09 -8.83 -0.28
N ALA A 122 1.95 -9.38 0.93
CA ALA A 122 2.03 -10.80 1.21
C ALA A 122 0.88 -11.59 0.55
N LEU A 123 -0.33 -11.04 0.51
CA LEU A 123 -1.53 -11.68 -0.05
C LEU A 123 -1.76 -11.38 -1.53
N SER A 124 -0.81 -10.70 -2.17
CA SER A 124 -0.81 -10.47 -3.62
C SER A 124 0.11 -11.45 -4.35
N SER A 125 -0.27 -11.87 -5.56
CA SER A 125 0.66 -12.54 -6.48
C SER A 125 1.86 -11.64 -6.73
N TRP A 126 1.60 -10.35 -6.94
CA TRP A 126 2.61 -9.32 -7.03
C TRP A 126 2.09 -7.96 -6.57
N LEU A 127 3.01 -7.12 -6.11
CA LEU A 127 2.77 -5.72 -5.82
C LEU A 127 3.92 -4.88 -6.40
N THR A 128 3.60 -3.73 -6.98
CA THR A 128 4.55 -2.73 -7.44
C THR A 128 4.30 -1.45 -6.66
N HIS A 129 5.33 -0.96 -5.97
CA HIS A 129 5.32 0.31 -5.27
C HIS A 129 6.22 1.28 -6.05
N THR A 130 5.60 2.31 -6.63
CA THR A 130 6.28 3.41 -7.30
C THR A 130 6.19 4.64 -6.43
N ASN A 131 7.32 5.27 -6.16
CA ASN A 131 7.43 6.45 -5.33
C ASN A 131 8.07 7.61 -6.11
N ARG A 132 7.50 8.80 -6.01
CA ARG A 132 7.97 10.01 -6.68
C ARG A 132 8.13 11.13 -5.67
N ARG A 133 9.23 11.88 -5.76
CA ARG A 133 9.59 12.97 -4.85
C ARG A 133 9.73 14.28 -5.61
N VAL A 134 9.51 15.38 -4.90
CA VAL A 134 9.59 16.76 -5.44
C VAL A 134 11.00 17.19 -5.86
N ASP A 135 12.04 16.42 -5.51
CA ASP A 135 13.44 16.69 -5.88
C ASP A 135 13.83 16.08 -7.23
N GLY A 136 12.86 15.62 -8.02
CA GLY A 136 13.08 15.00 -9.33
C GLY A 136 13.41 13.51 -9.29
N ARG A 137 13.62 12.94 -8.10
CA ARG A 137 13.95 11.54 -7.92
C ARG A 137 12.73 10.68 -7.60
N GLY A 138 12.79 9.43 -8.01
CA GLY A 138 11.82 8.41 -7.66
C GLY A 138 12.43 7.03 -7.69
N TRP A 139 11.63 6.05 -7.29
CA TRP A 139 12.00 4.65 -7.43
C TRP A 139 10.78 3.77 -7.64
N VAL A 140 11.03 2.56 -8.14
CA VAL A 140 10.05 1.49 -8.24
C VAL A 140 10.59 0.21 -7.61
N GLN A 141 9.77 -0.44 -6.80
CA GLN A 141 10.08 -1.74 -6.20
C GLN A 141 8.94 -2.71 -6.49
N ARG A 142 9.29 -3.89 -7.01
CA ARG A 142 8.37 -5.01 -7.16
C ARG A 142 8.50 -5.97 -5.98
N TYR A 143 7.40 -6.61 -5.63
CA TYR A 143 7.29 -7.68 -4.65
C TYR A 143 6.52 -8.84 -5.28
N GLU A 144 6.95 -10.05 -4.98
CA GLU A 144 6.28 -11.29 -5.36
C GLU A 144 5.90 -12.00 -4.06
N ARG A 145 4.58 -12.09 -3.79
CA ARG A 145 4.05 -12.63 -2.53
C ARG A 145 4.73 -12.04 -1.29
N GLY A 146 4.88 -10.72 -1.27
CA GLY A 146 5.45 -9.95 -0.16
C GLY A 146 6.97 -9.84 -0.14
N LEU A 147 7.69 -10.54 -1.01
CA LEU A 147 9.15 -10.55 -1.02
C LEU A 147 9.70 -9.78 -2.24
N PRO A 148 10.64 -8.84 -2.06
CA PRO A 148 11.28 -8.18 -3.18
C PRO A 148 12.29 -9.13 -3.88
N PRO A 149 12.25 -9.27 -5.22
CA PRO A 149 13.21 -10.11 -5.94
C PRO A 149 14.60 -9.44 -6.07
N GLY A 150 14.72 -8.18 -5.70
CA GLY A 150 15.94 -7.37 -5.79
C GLY A 150 15.75 -5.98 -5.18
N PRO A 151 16.77 -5.11 -5.23
CA PRO A 151 16.69 -3.74 -4.75
C PRO A 151 15.75 -2.88 -5.60
N ALA A 152 15.41 -1.69 -5.09
CA ALA A 152 14.55 -0.75 -5.81
C ALA A 152 15.32 -0.12 -6.97
N THR A 153 14.62 0.09 -8.07
CA THR A 153 15.18 0.73 -9.26
C THR A 153 14.85 2.21 -9.24
N GLU A 154 15.86 3.06 -9.40
CA GLU A 154 15.67 4.51 -9.52
C GLU A 154 14.91 4.87 -10.81
N ILE A 155 14.05 5.88 -10.72
CA ILE A 155 13.32 6.46 -11.84
C ILE A 155 13.35 7.98 -11.74
N GLU A 156 13.18 8.67 -12.86
CA GLU A 156 12.95 10.11 -12.88
C GLU A 156 11.48 10.40 -12.47
N SER A 157 11.26 11.28 -11.50
CA SER A 157 9.92 11.74 -11.12
C SER A 157 9.51 13.04 -11.82
N GLY A 158 10.47 13.78 -12.39
CA GLY A 158 10.25 15.11 -12.92
C GLY A 158 9.69 16.05 -11.84
N ASP A 159 8.69 16.85 -12.19
CA ASP A 159 8.06 17.81 -11.26
C ASP A 159 6.89 17.20 -10.45
N THR A 160 6.81 15.87 -10.37
CA THR A 160 5.70 15.16 -9.71
C THR A 160 6.14 14.49 -8.42
N ALA A 161 5.24 14.48 -7.43
CA ALA A 161 5.39 13.74 -6.20
C ALA A 161 4.14 12.92 -5.91
N GLY A 162 4.30 11.85 -5.13
CA GLY A 162 3.23 10.97 -4.74
C GLY A 162 3.62 9.50 -4.80
N THR A 163 2.69 8.66 -4.40
CA THR A 163 2.85 7.21 -4.36
C THR A 163 1.87 6.55 -5.30
N LEU A 164 2.30 5.49 -5.99
CA LEU A 164 1.44 4.56 -6.71
C LEU A 164 1.74 3.14 -6.23
N VAL A 165 0.75 2.51 -5.61
CA VAL A 165 0.79 1.09 -5.27
C VAL A 165 -0.18 0.37 -6.20
N ARG A 166 0.32 -0.58 -7.00
CA ARG A 166 -0.53 -1.48 -7.80
C ARG A 166 -0.26 -2.91 -7.40
N PHE A 167 -1.32 -3.69 -7.16
CA PHE A 167 -1.20 -5.07 -6.71
C PHE A 167 -2.22 -5.97 -7.39
N LEU A 168 -1.83 -7.22 -7.63
CA LEU A 168 -2.73 -8.27 -8.09
C LEU A 168 -2.95 -9.25 -6.94
N PRO A 169 -4.17 -9.31 -6.35
CA PRO A 169 -4.51 -10.28 -5.31
C PRO A 169 -4.14 -11.71 -5.71
N ASP A 170 -3.65 -12.53 -4.78
CA ASP A 170 -3.26 -13.92 -5.07
C ASP A 170 -4.52 -14.78 -5.28
N PRO A 171 -4.75 -15.35 -6.47
CA PRO A 171 -5.92 -16.19 -6.71
C PRO A 171 -5.91 -17.48 -5.87
N ALA A 172 -4.74 -17.89 -5.34
CA ALA A 172 -4.66 -18.98 -4.38
C ALA A 172 -5.25 -18.64 -3.00
N VAL A 173 -5.41 -17.34 -2.70
CA VAL A 173 -6.00 -16.84 -1.44
C VAL A 173 -7.46 -16.46 -1.66
N PHE A 174 -7.76 -15.68 -2.71
CA PHE A 174 -9.08 -15.06 -2.91
C PHE A 174 -9.98 -15.80 -3.92
N GLY A 175 -9.46 -16.80 -4.64
CA GLY A 175 -10.23 -17.49 -5.67
C GLY A 175 -10.78 -16.53 -6.74
N PRO A 176 -12.06 -16.66 -7.16
CA PRO A 176 -12.67 -15.81 -8.18
C PRO A 176 -13.33 -14.54 -7.62
N GLU A 177 -12.95 -14.08 -6.42
CA GLU A 177 -13.52 -12.88 -5.80
C GLU A 177 -13.33 -11.64 -6.68
N THR A 178 -14.34 -10.76 -6.70
CA THR A 178 -14.30 -9.48 -7.40
C THR A 178 -14.69 -8.35 -6.47
N LEU A 179 -14.07 -7.19 -6.65
CA LEU A 179 -14.43 -5.95 -5.98
C LEU A 179 -15.18 -5.07 -6.97
N SER A 180 -16.35 -4.55 -6.58
CA SER A 180 -17.08 -3.59 -7.41
C SER A 180 -16.69 -2.16 -7.05
N ALA A 181 -16.62 -1.28 -8.05
CA ALA A 181 -16.37 0.14 -7.84
C ALA A 181 -17.41 0.79 -6.89
N ALA A 182 -18.66 0.34 -6.94
CA ALA A 182 -19.72 0.83 -6.08
C ALA A 182 -19.49 0.49 -4.59
N ALA A 183 -19.10 -0.75 -4.29
CA ALA A 183 -18.79 -1.17 -2.91
C ALA A 183 -17.59 -0.41 -2.35
N LEU A 184 -16.54 -0.25 -3.17
CA LEU A 184 -15.36 0.51 -2.79
C LEU A 184 -15.69 1.99 -2.56
N LEU A 185 -16.45 2.62 -3.47
CA LEU A 185 -16.85 4.02 -3.32
C LEU A 185 -17.69 4.26 -2.06
N ALA A 186 -18.58 3.32 -1.72
CA ALA A 186 -19.37 3.39 -0.50
C ALA A 186 -18.47 3.36 0.75
N ALA A 187 -17.51 2.43 0.82
CA ALA A 187 -16.56 2.36 1.93
C ALA A 187 -15.66 3.61 2.00
N CYS A 188 -15.26 4.17 0.85
CA CYS A 188 -14.44 5.38 0.82
C CYS A 188 -15.13 6.60 1.47
N ALA A 189 -16.47 6.65 1.44
CA ALA A 189 -17.24 7.75 2.04
C ALA A 189 -17.13 7.80 3.57
N ASP A 190 -16.78 6.68 4.21
CA ASP A 190 -16.66 6.56 5.66
C ASP A 190 -15.24 6.91 6.16
N PHE A 191 -14.28 7.21 5.28
CA PHE A 191 -13.01 7.81 5.70
C PHE A 191 -13.25 9.24 6.20
N ASN A 192 -12.83 9.53 7.44
CA ASN A 192 -12.80 10.88 7.97
C ASN A 192 -11.62 11.68 7.38
N THR A 193 -11.73 12.09 6.12
CA THR A 193 -10.63 12.73 5.39
C THR A 193 -11.06 13.94 4.57
N LYS A 194 -10.11 14.84 4.30
CA LYS A 194 -10.25 15.94 3.32
C LYS A 194 -9.70 15.56 1.95
N VAL A 195 -9.03 14.40 1.83
CA VAL A 195 -8.51 13.90 0.56
C VAL A 195 -9.68 13.59 -0.37
N LYS A 196 -9.66 14.16 -1.58
CA LYS A 196 -10.62 13.79 -2.61
C LYS A 196 -10.30 12.38 -3.10
N ILE A 197 -11.18 11.42 -2.84
CA ILE A 197 -11.02 10.03 -3.28
C ILE A 197 -11.81 9.82 -4.58
N GLU A 198 -11.13 9.40 -5.64
CA GLU A 198 -11.72 8.97 -6.91
C GLU A 198 -11.66 7.45 -7.03
N VAL A 199 -12.74 6.81 -7.50
CA VAL A 199 -12.75 5.38 -7.82
C VAL A 199 -13.07 5.23 -9.30
N LEU A 200 -12.18 4.55 -10.04
CA LEU A 200 -12.32 4.28 -11.46
C LEU A 200 -12.32 2.76 -11.71
N GLU A 201 -12.98 2.36 -12.80
CA GLU A 201 -12.98 0.98 -13.28
C GLU A 201 -12.54 0.98 -14.75
N GLU A 202 -11.49 0.23 -15.06
CA GLU A 202 -11.11 -0.03 -16.45
C GLU A 202 -12.08 -1.05 -17.03
N THR A 203 -12.77 -0.66 -18.09
CA THR A 203 -13.54 -1.62 -18.87
C THR A 203 -12.56 -2.57 -19.55
N ALA A 204 -12.81 -3.88 -19.44
CA ALA A 204 -12.05 -4.88 -20.19
C ALA A 204 -12.07 -4.49 -21.68
N ALA A 205 -10.88 -4.40 -22.30
CA ALA A 205 -10.79 -4.19 -23.74
C ALA A 205 -11.60 -5.30 -24.43
N SER A 206 -12.54 -4.87 -25.28
CA SER A 206 -13.47 -5.76 -26.01
C SER A 206 -12.73 -6.56 -27.07
#